data_AF-A0ABD2NEJ9-F1
#
_entry.id   AF-A0ABD2NEJ9-F1
#
_cell.length_a   1.000
_cell.length_b   1.000
_cell.length_c   1.000
_cell.angle_alpha   90.00
_cell.angle_beta   90.00
_cell.angle_gamma   90.00
#
_symmetry.space_group_name_H-M   'P 1'
#
loop_
_entity.id
_entity.type
_entity.pdbx_description
1 polymer ?
#
loop_
_entity_poly.entity_id
_entity_poly.type
_entity_poly.pdbx_seq_one_letter_code
_entity_poly.pdbx_strand_id
1 'polypeptide(L)'
;MNVLKIMTEAPGEWKSKMFCRSETLHGSKYARFVGDGDLKTSPNLLESNPYGDFNIEKLECVLHVGKRMFRRLKDVKRTLTEIKKLKEKEETKNEKRKGRTCS
;
A
#
# COMPACT_ATOMS: atom_id res chain seq x y z
N MET A 1 17.65 -0.02 36.99
CA MET A 1 16.89 -1.18 36.46
C MET A 1 15.84 -0.65 35.48
N ASN A 2 15.50 -1.44 34.45
CA ASN A 2 14.41 -1.22 33.47
C ASN A 2 14.75 -0.59 32.11
N VAL A 3 15.90 -0.92 31.52
CA VAL A 3 16.10 -0.78 30.06
C VAL A 3 15.94 -2.11 29.29
N LEU A 4 15.92 -3.25 29.99
CA LEU A 4 15.89 -4.59 29.36
C LEU A 4 14.50 -5.16 29.05
N LYS A 5 13.39 -4.50 29.43
CA LYS A 5 12.05 -5.10 29.27
C LYS A 5 11.37 -4.81 27.92
N ILE A 6 11.95 -3.98 27.06
CA ILE A 6 11.28 -3.51 25.84
C ILE A 6 11.39 -4.51 24.67
N MET A 7 12.28 -5.51 24.74
CA MET A 7 12.57 -6.38 23.59
C MET A 7 11.96 -7.80 23.65
N THR A 8 11.21 -8.15 24.69
CA THR A 8 10.72 -9.53 24.92
C THR A 8 9.25 -9.78 24.60
N GLU A 9 8.55 -8.86 23.94
CA GLU A 9 7.09 -8.97 23.74
C GLU A 9 6.70 -9.06 22.25
N ALA A 10 5.57 -9.73 22.00
CA ALA A 10 5.14 -10.27 20.71
C ALA A 10 5.22 -9.27 19.54
N PRO A 11 5.55 -9.73 18.31
CA PRO A 11 5.71 -8.87 17.15
C PRO A 11 4.38 -8.18 16.79
N GLY A 12 4.22 -6.92 17.19
CA GLY A 12 3.06 -6.09 16.82
C GLY A 12 2.58 -5.10 17.88
N GLU A 13 2.89 -5.33 19.16
CA GLU A 13 2.37 -4.53 20.28
C GLU A 13 3.07 -3.19 20.52
N TRP A 14 4.28 -3.02 19.99
CA TRP A 14 5.09 -1.84 20.24
C TRP A 14 4.42 -0.53 19.78
N LYS A 15 3.52 -0.60 18.80
CA LYS A 15 2.83 0.58 18.25
C LYS A 15 1.93 1.23 19.30
N SER A 16 0.99 0.49 19.87
CA SER A 16 0.09 1.01 20.91
C SER A 16 0.88 1.50 22.13
N LYS A 17 1.93 0.78 22.54
CA LYS A 17 2.81 1.19 23.64
C LYS A 17 3.51 2.52 23.38
N MET A 18 3.95 2.78 22.14
CA MET A 18 4.58 4.05 21.78
C MET A 18 3.61 5.23 21.91
N PHE A 19 2.37 5.06 21.44
CA PHE A 19 1.33 6.10 21.50
C PHE A 19 0.90 6.40 22.94
N CYS A 20 0.60 5.36 23.73
CA CYS A 20 0.24 5.52 25.14
C CYS A 20 1.39 6.14 25.94
N ARG A 21 2.64 5.73 25.68
CA ARG A 21 3.82 6.29 26.37
C ARG A 21 3.95 7.81 26.17
N SER A 22 3.71 8.32 24.96
CA SER A 22 3.77 9.77 24.68
C SER A 22 2.71 10.54 25.47
N GLU A 23 1.48 10.00 25.53
CA GLU A 23 0.40 10.63 26.29
C GLU A 23 0.71 10.62 27.79
N THR A 24 1.21 9.50 28.34
CA THR A 24 1.55 9.40 29.76
C THR A 24 2.75 10.28 30.16
N LEU A 25 3.79 10.37 29.33
CA LEU A 25 5.01 11.12 29.67
C LEU A 25 4.93 12.61 29.34
N HIS A 26 4.21 12.98 28.29
CA HIS A 26 4.25 14.34 27.72
C HIS A 26 2.88 14.97 27.54
N GLY A 27 1.78 14.27 27.89
CA GLY A 27 0.41 14.77 27.68
C GLY A 27 0.08 15.05 26.21
N SER A 28 0.87 14.48 25.28
CA SER A 28 0.83 14.83 23.86
C SER A 28 0.40 13.63 23.01
N LYS A 29 -0.53 13.87 22.08
CA LYS A 29 -1.09 12.88 21.16
C LYS A 29 -0.52 13.05 19.75
N TYR A 30 -0.26 11.93 19.07
CA TYR A 30 0.14 11.96 17.66
C TYR A 30 -1.10 11.98 16.75
N ALA A 31 -1.26 13.05 15.98
CA ALA A 31 -2.32 13.15 14.97
C ALA A 31 -2.07 12.28 13.73
N ARG A 32 -0.79 12.15 13.35
CA ARG A 32 -0.39 11.49 12.10
C ARG A 32 0.78 10.55 12.34
N PHE A 33 0.73 9.38 11.70
CA PHE A 33 1.77 8.35 11.77
C PHE A 33 2.25 7.95 10.38
N VAL A 34 3.55 8.09 10.12
CA VAL A 34 4.17 7.62 8.87
C VAL A 34 4.64 6.18 9.08
N GLY A 35 3.91 5.22 8.51
CA GLY A 35 4.28 3.81 8.56
C GLY A 35 5.08 3.40 7.32
N ASP A 36 6.00 2.44 7.48
CA ASP A 36 6.77 1.86 6.37
C ASP A 36 5.93 0.90 5.49
N GLY A 37 4.70 1.27 5.18
CA GLY A 37 3.85 0.65 4.15
C GLY A 37 3.49 -0.83 4.27
N ASP A 38 3.87 -1.52 5.34
CA ASP A 38 3.41 -2.88 5.59
C ASP A 38 1.88 -2.89 5.78
N LEU A 39 1.16 -3.54 4.85
CA LEU A 39 -0.30 -3.64 4.84
C LEU A 39 -0.85 -4.24 6.15
N LYS A 40 -0.07 -5.09 6.80
CA LYS A 40 -0.44 -5.77 8.06
C LYS A 40 -0.42 -4.84 9.27
N THR A 41 0.25 -3.68 9.19
CA THR A 41 0.39 -2.79 10.33
C THR A 41 -0.76 -1.80 10.50
N SER A 42 -1.54 -1.52 9.44
CA SER A 42 -2.66 -0.57 9.46
C SER A 42 -3.91 -1.05 10.21
N PRO A 43 -4.49 -2.23 9.92
CA PRO A 43 -5.73 -2.63 10.58
C PRO A 43 -5.54 -2.74 12.08
N ASN A 44 -4.44 -3.36 12.53
CA ASN A 44 -4.14 -3.52 13.95
C ASN A 44 -3.94 -2.19 14.69
N LEU A 45 -3.54 -1.10 14.01
CA LEU A 45 -3.40 0.22 14.65
C LEU A 45 -4.75 0.95 14.75
N LEU A 46 -5.59 0.82 13.72
CA LEU A 46 -6.95 1.36 13.73
C LEU A 46 -7.83 0.61 14.73
N GLU A 47 -7.67 -0.71 14.83
CA GLU A 47 -8.37 -1.56 15.78
C GLU A 47 -7.91 -1.33 17.23
N SER A 48 -6.61 -1.09 17.44
CA SER A 48 -6.10 -0.86 18.79
C SER A 48 -6.47 0.49 19.39
N ASN A 49 -6.97 1.43 18.56
CA ASN A 49 -7.44 2.76 18.93
C ASN A 49 -6.80 3.33 20.22
N PRO A 50 -5.49 3.64 20.18
CA PRO A 50 -4.69 3.84 21.40
C PRO A 50 -5.11 5.04 22.23
N TYR A 51 -5.91 5.95 21.67
CA TYR A 51 -6.39 7.16 22.33
C TYR A 51 -7.90 7.17 22.60
N GLY A 52 -8.64 6.13 22.21
CA GLY A 52 -10.09 5.99 22.41
C GLY A 52 -10.93 6.97 21.59
N ASP A 53 -10.83 8.26 21.89
CA ASP A 53 -11.65 9.32 21.30
C ASP A 53 -10.94 10.04 20.14
N PHE A 54 -9.73 9.61 19.79
CA PHE A 54 -8.88 10.29 18.83
C PHE A 54 -8.28 9.33 17.79
N ASN A 55 -8.72 9.47 16.55
CA ASN A 55 -8.26 8.65 15.43
C ASN A 55 -6.92 9.16 14.87
N ILE A 56 -5.95 8.25 14.76
CA ILE A 56 -4.64 8.53 14.17
C ILE A 56 -4.70 8.33 12.65
N GLU A 57 -4.28 9.33 11.89
CA GLU A 57 -4.18 9.23 10.44
C GLU A 57 -2.87 8.54 10.03
N LYS A 58 -2.95 7.41 9.31
CA LYS A 58 -1.77 6.75 8.73
C LYS A 58 -1.39 7.43 7.41
N LEU A 59 -0.21 8.00 7.37
CA LEU A 59 0.43 8.51 6.16
C LEU A 59 1.27 7.43 5.49
N GLU A 60 1.28 7.43 4.16
CA GLU A 60 2.13 6.56 3.35
C GLU A 60 3.53 7.18 3.22
N CYS A 61 4.60 6.39 3.40
CA CYS A 61 5.95 6.90 3.23
C CYS A 61 6.31 7.09 1.75
N VAL A 62 7.23 8.01 1.44
CA VAL A 62 7.61 8.36 0.06
C VAL A 62 8.11 7.15 -0.74
N LEU A 63 8.87 6.26 -0.11
CA LEU A 63 9.35 5.02 -0.74
C LEU A 63 8.17 4.11 -1.15
N HIS A 64 7.13 4.05 -0.32
CA HIS A 64 5.93 3.28 -0.62
C HIS A 64 5.08 3.92 -1.71
N VAL A 65 4.96 5.25 -1.72
CA VAL A 65 4.35 5.98 -2.84
C VAL A 65 5.07 5.65 -4.15
N GLY A 66 6.40 5.68 -4.15
CA GLY A 66 7.22 5.31 -5.31
C GLY A 66 6.95 3.88 -5.80
N LYS A 67 6.95 2.90 -4.90
CA LYS A 67 6.63 1.49 -5.23
C LYS A 67 5.22 1.34 -5.80
N ARG A 68 4.24 2.02 -5.23
CA ARG A 68 2.84 2.02 -5.69
C ARG A 68 2.72 2.59 -7.10
N MET A 69 3.36 3.73 -7.37
CA MET A 69 3.38 4.34 -8.70
C MET A 69 4.06 3.43 -9.72
N PHE A 70 5.22 2.86 -9.38
CA PHE A 70 5.94 1.94 -10.25
C PHE A 70 5.11 0.71 -10.63
N ARG A 71 4.38 0.13 -9.67
CA ARG A 71 3.48 -1.00 -9.94
C ARG A 71 2.38 -0.60 -10.93
N ARG A 72 1.70 0.53 -10.72
CA ARG A 72 0.65 1.04 -11.63
C ARG A 72 1.19 1.26 -13.04
N LEU A 73 2.37 1.86 -13.18
CA LEU A 73 3.01 2.06 -14.49
C LEU A 73 3.33 0.72 -15.18
N LYS A 74 3.80 -0.28 -14.43
CA LYS A 74 4.09 -1.62 -14.96
C LYS A 74 2.82 -2.32 -15.47
N ASP A 75 1.71 -2.18 -14.75
CA ASP A 75 0.42 -2.76 -15.14
C ASP A 75 -0.13 -2.08 -16.40
N VAL A 76 -0.04 -0.75 -16.50
CA VAL A 76 -0.39 0.00 -17.72
C VAL A 76 0.49 -0.43 -18.90
N LYS A 77 1.80 -0.56 -18.71
CA LYS A 77 2.70 -1.03 -19.77
C LYS A 77 2.32 -2.42 -20.28
N ARG A 78 1.95 -3.34 -19.37
CA ARG A 78 1.51 -4.69 -19.73
C ARG A 78 0.24 -4.65 -20.58
N THR A 79 -0.79 -3.95 -20.11
CA THR A 79 -2.08 -3.83 -20.82
C THR A 79 -1.91 -3.19 -22.20
N LEU A 80 -1.10 -2.14 -22.33
CA LEU A 80 -0.79 -1.52 -23.63
C LEU A 80 -0.11 -2.51 -24.59
N THR A 81 0.79 -3.34 -24.08
CA THR A 81 1.47 -4.37 -24.89
C THR A 81 0.50 -5.44 -25.37
N GLU A 82 -0.45 -5.84 -24.53
CA GLU A 82 -1.51 -6.79 -24.88
C GLU A 82 -2.46 -6.21 -25.92
N ILE A 83 -2.90 -4.95 -25.76
CA ILE A 83 -3.77 -4.26 -26.72
C ILE A 83 -3.11 -4.16 -28.10
N LYS A 84 -1.81 -3.84 -28.17
CA LYS A 84 -1.08 -3.78 -29.45
C LYS A 84 -1.13 -5.12 -30.19
N LYS A 85 -0.85 -6.21 -29.49
CA LYS A 85 -0.90 -7.57 -30.07
C LYS A 85 -2.31 -7.96 -30.54
N LEU A 86 -3.35 -7.51 -29.85
CA LEU A 86 -4.73 -7.79 -30.24
C LEU A 86 -5.10 -7.01 -31.52
N LYS A 87 -4.70 -5.74 -31.63
CA LYS A 87 -4.92 -4.94 -32.84
C LYS A 87 -4.24 -5.53 -34.07
N GLU A 88 -2.97 -5.93 -33.96
CA GLU A 88 -2.24 -6.59 -35.05
C GLU A 88 -2.92 -7.89 -35.50
N LYS A 89 -3.49 -8.66 -34.55
CA LYS A 89 -4.26 -9.88 -34.87
C LYS A 89 -5.60 -9.58 -35.53
N GLU A 90 -6.26 -8.48 -35.18
CA GLU A 90 -7.50 -8.04 -35.81
C GLU A 90 -7.26 -7.54 -37.23
N GLU A 91 -6.21 -6.75 -37.45
CA GLU A 91 -5.80 -6.23 -38.75
C GLU A 91 -5.49 -7.38 -39.72
N THR A 92 -4.64 -8.34 -39.31
CA THR A 92 -4.32 -9.52 -40.12
C THR A 92 -5.52 -10.43 -40.39
N LYS A 93 -6.49 -10.51 -39.47
CA LYS A 93 -7.76 -11.23 -39.71
C LYS A 93 -8.65 -10.51 -40.72
N ASN A 94 -8.72 -9.18 -40.65
CA ASN A 94 -9.56 -8.37 -41.53
C ASN A 94 -9.03 -8.40 -42.97
N GLU A 95 -7.71 -8.34 -43.15
CA GLU A 95 -7.06 -8.46 -44.45
C GLU A 95 -7.30 -9.84 -45.10
N LYS A 96 -7.20 -10.92 -44.31
CA LYS A 96 -7.58 -12.28 -44.75
C LYS A 96 -9.06 -12.45 -45.07
N ARG A 97 -9.96 -11.61 -44.54
CA ARG A 97 -11.40 -11.62 -44.89
C ARG A 97 -11.64 -10.90 -46.21
N LYS A 98 -11.01 -9.74 -46.44
CA LYS A 98 -11.09 -8.98 -47.70
C LYS A 98 -10.52 -9.76 -48.90
N GLY A 99 -9.45 -10.52 -48.72
CA GLY A 99 -8.88 -11.34 -49.81
C GLY A 99 -9.73 -12.55 -50.23
N ARG A 100 -10.82 -12.87 -49.52
CA ARG A 100 -11.73 -14.00 -49.84
C ARG A 100 -12.99 -13.57 -50.60
N THR A 101 -13.22 -12.27 -50.79
CA THR A 101 -14.37 -11.76 -51.56
C THR A 101 -13.93 -11.49 -53.00
N CYS A 102 -13.85 -12.53 -53.82
CA CYS A 102 -13.89 -12.42 -55.27
C CYS A 102 -14.59 -13.68 -55.78
N SER A 103 -15.81 -13.50 -56.30
CA SER A 103 -16.69 -14.52 -56.88
C SER A 103 -17.12 -14.00 -58.23
#